data_AF-A0A087TKY9-F1
#
_entry.id   AF-A0A087TKY9-F1
#
_cell.length_a   1.000
_cell.length_b   1.000
_cell.length_c   1.000
_cell.angle_alpha   90.00
_cell.angle_beta   90.00
_cell.angle_gamma   90.00
#
_symmetry.space_group_name_H-M   'P 1'
#
loop_
_entity.id
_entity.type
_entity.pdbx_description
1 polymer ?
#
loop_
_entity_poly.entity_id
_entity_poly.type
_entity_poly.pdbx_seq_one_letter_code
_entity_poly.pdbx_strand_id
1 'polypeptide(L)'
;MDQELSIDTIGILRRMIRPSEPFDEEAKDTQSLAATALACYSHQHALTQLNGNPLDADVREAVSQLLQRQNSDGSFGSIYSTALAAQALMSFNNSGDWDHKRTLTFLADRQQPDGSFGNLLATYFILPVLSGRSLVH
;
A
#
# COMPACT_ATOMS: atom_id res chain seq x y z
N MET A 1 -17.29 5.13 -18.62
CA MET A 1 -17.63 3.70 -18.83
C MET A 1 -17.23 3.03 -17.55
N ASP A 2 -18.13 3.08 -16.58
CA ASP A 2 -17.86 2.62 -15.22
C ASP A 2 -18.12 1.11 -15.22
N GLN A 3 -17.05 0.35 -15.42
CA GLN A 3 -17.12 -1.09 -15.29
C GLN A 3 -17.05 -1.40 -13.81
N GLU A 4 -18.22 -1.63 -13.21
CA GLU A 4 -18.34 -2.04 -11.82
C GLU A 4 -17.54 -3.33 -11.60
N LEU A 5 -16.64 -3.32 -10.62
CA LEU A 5 -15.83 -4.48 -10.26
C LEU A 5 -16.76 -5.61 -9.80
N SER A 6 -16.60 -6.80 -10.36
CA SER A 6 -17.43 -7.95 -9.97
C SER A 6 -17.24 -8.28 -8.49
N ILE A 7 -18.30 -8.77 -7.83
CA ILE A 7 -18.26 -9.20 -6.43
C ILE A 7 -17.15 -10.27 -6.23
N ASP A 8 -16.95 -11.12 -7.23
CA ASP A 8 -15.90 -12.15 -7.20
C ASP A 8 -14.50 -11.54 -7.15
N THR A 9 -14.25 -10.45 -7.90
CA THR A 9 -12.98 -9.73 -7.88
C THR A 9 -12.70 -9.11 -6.51
N ILE A 10 -13.71 -8.49 -5.89
CA ILE A 10 -13.60 -7.94 -4.53
C ILE A 10 -13.31 -9.07 -3.52
N GLY A 11 -13.98 -10.22 -3.67
CA GLY A 11 -13.73 -11.40 -2.84
C GLY A 11 -12.32 -11.98 -2.98
N ILE A 12 -11.69 -11.86 -4.15
CA ILE A 12 -10.27 -12.22 -4.35
C ILE A 12 -9.36 -11.23 -3.61
N LEU A 13 -9.57 -9.93 -3.80
CA LEU A 13 -8.76 -8.89 -3.14
C LEU A 13 -8.83 -8.97 -1.62
N ARG A 14 -10.02 -9.24 -1.06
CA ARG A 14 -10.20 -9.44 0.39
C ARG A 14 -9.37 -10.60 0.95
N ARG A 15 -9.13 -11.65 0.15
CA ARG A 15 -8.24 -12.76 0.55
C ARG A 15 -6.77 -12.35 0.49
N MET A 16 -6.38 -11.58 -0.52
CA MET A 16 -5.01 -11.12 -0.71
C MET A 16 -4.55 -10.14 0.38
N ILE A 17 -5.47 -9.38 0.99
CA ILE A 17 -5.12 -8.51 2.13
C ILE A 17 -5.06 -9.24 3.47
N ARG A 18 -5.43 -10.53 3.51
CA ARG A 18 -5.36 -11.42 4.68
C ARG A 18 -4.55 -12.69 4.35
N PRO A 19 -3.29 -12.55 3.92
CA PRO A 19 -2.49 -13.71 3.53
C PRO A 19 -2.23 -14.64 4.73
N SER A 20 -2.16 -15.93 4.44
CA SER A 20 -1.91 -17.00 5.41
C SER A 20 -0.41 -17.07 5.75
N GLU A 21 -0.10 -17.28 7.03
CA GLU A 21 1.28 -17.56 7.47
C GLU A 21 1.81 -18.89 6.89
N PRO A 22 3.12 -19.00 6.54
CA PRO A 22 4.17 -18.01 6.73
C PRO A 22 4.24 -16.93 5.65
N PHE A 23 4.52 -15.70 6.08
CA PHE A 23 4.68 -14.54 5.20
C PHE A 23 6.05 -14.52 4.47
N ASP A 24 6.04 -14.68 3.15
CA ASP A 24 7.19 -14.33 2.30
C ASP A 24 7.13 -12.86 1.81
N GLU A 25 8.21 -12.37 1.19
CA GLU A 25 8.27 -10.99 0.67
C GLU A 25 7.21 -10.73 -0.42
N GLU A 26 6.92 -11.73 -1.25
CA GLU A 26 5.96 -11.65 -2.35
C GLU A 26 4.51 -11.47 -1.84
N ALA A 27 4.19 -12.10 -0.71
CA ALA A 27 2.91 -11.91 -0.01
C ALA A 27 2.74 -10.48 0.50
N LYS A 28 3.83 -9.78 0.91
CA LYS A 28 3.77 -8.39 1.37
C LYS A 28 3.47 -7.42 0.22
N ASP A 29 4.13 -7.62 -0.91
CA ASP A 29 3.92 -6.80 -2.11
C ASP A 29 2.48 -6.98 -2.62
N THR A 30 2.00 -8.23 -2.65
CA THR A 30 0.63 -8.58 -3.02
C THR A 30 -0.40 -7.96 -2.06
N GLN A 31 -0.18 -8.08 -0.75
CA GLN A 31 -1.05 -7.46 0.26
C GLN A 31 -1.10 -5.94 0.08
N SER A 32 0.04 -5.29 -0.16
CA SER A 32 0.13 -3.83 -0.31
C SER A 32 -0.66 -3.35 -1.52
N LEU A 33 -0.46 -3.99 -2.68
CA LEU A 33 -1.21 -3.67 -3.90
C LEU A 33 -2.72 -3.94 -3.76
N ALA A 34 -3.10 -5.06 -3.13
CA ALA A 34 -4.51 -5.37 -2.89
C ALA A 34 -5.15 -4.36 -1.93
N ALA A 35 -4.42 -3.90 -0.91
CA ALA A 35 -4.87 -2.86 0.00
C ALA A 35 -5.06 -1.53 -0.74
N THR A 36 -4.10 -1.10 -1.57
CA THR A 36 -4.22 0.09 -2.43
C THR A 36 -5.46 0.02 -3.35
N ALA A 37 -5.71 -1.12 -3.99
CA ALA A 37 -6.87 -1.31 -4.85
C ALA A 37 -8.20 -1.19 -4.08
N LEU A 38 -8.29 -1.83 -2.92
CA LEU A 38 -9.49 -1.75 -2.07
C LEU A 38 -9.67 -0.36 -1.46
N ALA A 39 -8.59 0.38 -1.18
CA ALA A 39 -8.64 1.79 -0.79
C ALA A 39 -9.32 2.64 -1.85
N CYS A 40 -8.87 2.49 -3.10
CA CYS A 40 -9.42 3.19 -4.26
C CYS A 40 -10.91 2.88 -4.42
N TYR A 41 -11.27 1.59 -4.41
CA TYR A 41 -12.65 1.17 -4.49
C TYR A 41 -13.49 1.73 -3.34
N SER A 42 -12.97 1.71 -2.10
CA SER A 42 -13.71 2.27 -0.96
C SER A 42 -13.94 3.77 -1.12
N HIS A 43 -12.93 4.52 -1.54
CA HIS A 43 -13.05 5.97 -1.75
C HIS A 43 -14.06 6.32 -2.83
N GLN A 44 -14.09 5.59 -3.95
CA GLN A 44 -15.05 5.81 -5.03
C GLN A 44 -16.50 5.54 -4.59
N HIS A 45 -16.71 4.51 -3.78
CA HIS A 45 -18.05 4.10 -3.34
C HIS A 45 -18.51 4.72 -2.01
N ALA A 46 -17.63 5.42 -1.29
CA ALA A 46 -17.94 6.10 -0.03
C ALA A 46 -19.08 7.12 -0.16
N LEU A 47 -19.25 7.74 -1.33
CA LEU A 47 -20.34 8.71 -1.59
C LEU A 47 -21.71 8.05 -1.81
N THR A 48 -21.77 6.73 -1.99
CA THR A 48 -23.01 6.00 -2.33
C THR A 48 -23.58 5.16 -1.19
N GLN A 49 -22.82 4.94 -0.10
CA GLN A 49 -23.18 3.99 0.96
C GLN A 49 -23.52 4.70 2.28
N LEU A 50 -24.82 4.78 2.61
CA LEU A 50 -25.31 5.39 3.86
C LEU A 50 -24.98 4.59 5.14
N ASN A 51 -24.53 3.33 5.03
CA ASN A 51 -24.29 2.42 6.15
C ASN A 51 -22.80 2.07 6.39
N GLY A 52 -21.88 2.85 5.81
CA GLY A 52 -20.43 2.58 5.87
C GLY A 52 -20.02 1.45 4.91
N ASN A 53 -18.76 1.45 4.47
CA ASN A 53 -18.29 0.46 3.52
C ASN A 53 -17.82 -0.82 4.25
N PRO A 54 -18.40 -2.01 3.95
CA PRO A 54 -17.99 -3.26 4.59
C PRO A 54 -16.49 -3.61 4.39
N LEU A 55 -15.83 -2.99 3.41
CA LEU A 55 -14.39 -3.17 3.16
C LEU A 55 -13.52 -2.36 4.12
N ASP A 56 -14.04 -1.33 4.78
CA ASP A 56 -13.24 -0.43 5.62
C ASP A 56 -12.63 -1.16 6.82
N ALA A 57 -13.29 -2.19 7.35
CA ALA A 57 -12.75 -3.00 8.43
C ALA A 57 -11.57 -3.86 7.95
N ASP A 58 -11.72 -4.53 6.80
CA ASP A 58 -10.68 -5.41 6.26
C ASP A 58 -9.44 -4.62 5.86
N VAL A 59 -9.67 -3.48 5.23
CA VAL A 59 -8.64 -2.58 4.80
C VAL A 59 -7.87 -1.99 5.99
N ARG A 60 -8.57 -1.56 7.05
CA ARG A 60 -7.92 -1.08 8.28
C ARG A 60 -7.08 -2.16 8.96
N GLU A 61 -7.57 -3.39 8.96
CA GLU A 61 -6.82 -4.53 9.49
C GLU A 61 -5.54 -4.78 8.67
N ALA A 62 -5.64 -4.78 7.34
CA ALA A 62 -4.48 -4.93 6.46
C ALA A 62 -3.44 -3.82 6.68
N VAL A 63 -3.88 -2.58 6.87
CA VAL A 63 -3.02 -1.44 7.23
C VAL A 63 -2.33 -1.69 8.56
N SER A 64 -3.06 -2.11 9.59
CA SER A 64 -2.48 -2.41 10.90
C SER A 64 -1.39 -3.48 10.80
N GLN A 65 -1.63 -4.53 10.02
CA GLN A 65 -0.65 -5.59 9.78
C GLN A 65 0.59 -5.09 9.04
N LEU A 66 0.42 -4.21 8.04
CA LEU A 66 1.55 -3.58 7.36
C LEU A 66 2.38 -2.73 8.34
N LEU A 67 1.72 -1.90 9.16
CA LEU A 67 2.38 -1.03 10.15
C LEU A 67 3.24 -1.81 11.14
N GLN A 68 2.73 -2.94 11.64
CA GLN A 68 3.46 -3.81 12.57
C GLN A 68 4.75 -4.39 11.99
N ARG A 69 4.94 -4.31 10.67
CA ARG A 69 6.11 -4.85 9.96
C ARG A 69 7.10 -3.79 9.52
N GLN A 70 6.89 -2.54 9.92
CA GLN A 70 7.92 -1.53 9.69
C GLN A 70 9.17 -1.89 10.49
N ASN A 71 10.29 -2.03 9.79
CA ASN A 71 11.59 -2.28 10.39
C ASN A 71 12.10 -1.02 11.11
N SER A 72 13.07 -1.20 12.00
CA SER A 72 13.69 -0.09 12.75
C SER A 72 14.38 0.95 11.87
N ASP A 73 14.78 0.58 10.65
CA ASP A 73 15.35 1.48 9.63
C ASP A 73 14.28 2.19 8.78
N GLY A 74 12.99 1.95 9.05
CA GLY A 74 11.85 2.52 8.34
C GLY A 74 11.40 1.74 7.11
N SER A 75 12.10 0.67 6.72
CA SER A 75 11.74 -0.17 5.58
C SER A 75 10.63 -1.16 5.91
N PHE A 76 10.09 -1.80 4.87
CA PHE A 76 9.18 -2.96 5.00
C PHE A 76 9.81 -4.24 4.41
N GLY A 77 11.14 -4.30 4.31
CA GLY A 77 11.90 -5.35 3.65
C GLY A 77 12.75 -4.79 2.52
N SER A 78 12.40 -5.11 1.27
CA SER A 78 13.09 -4.58 0.08
C SER A 78 12.73 -3.11 -0.23
N ILE A 79 13.44 -2.48 -1.18
CA ILE A 79 13.09 -1.13 -1.66
C ILE A 79 11.72 -1.12 -2.35
N TYR A 80 11.34 -2.22 -3.02
CA TYR A 80 10.06 -2.37 -3.70
C TYR A 80 8.94 -2.52 -2.70
N SER A 81 9.11 -3.44 -1.74
CA SER A 81 8.15 -3.70 -0.67
C SER A 81 7.94 -2.47 0.20
N THR A 82 9.01 -1.72 0.46
CA THR A 82 8.94 -0.44 1.17
C THR A 82 8.12 0.59 0.39
N ALA A 83 8.35 0.72 -0.92
CA ALA A 83 7.60 1.65 -1.76
C ALA A 83 6.11 1.27 -1.85
N LEU A 84 5.80 -0.02 -2.08
CA LEU A 84 4.42 -0.51 -2.19
C LEU A 84 3.67 -0.37 -0.86
N ALA A 85 4.29 -0.75 0.26
CA ALA A 85 3.70 -0.58 1.59
C ALA A 85 3.46 0.90 1.90
N ALA A 86 4.41 1.79 1.59
CA ALA A 86 4.23 3.23 1.77
C ALA A 86 3.07 3.78 0.93
N GLN A 87 2.95 3.36 -0.34
CA GLN A 87 1.81 3.75 -1.17
C GLN A 87 0.48 3.21 -0.64
N ALA A 88 0.45 1.97 -0.14
CA ALA A 88 -0.73 1.43 0.52
C ALA A 88 -1.09 2.30 1.72
N LEU A 89 -0.17 2.54 2.65
CA LEU A 89 -0.39 3.39 3.84
C LEU A 89 -0.85 4.82 3.47
N MET A 90 -0.28 5.42 2.43
CA MET A 90 -0.70 6.74 1.92
C MET A 90 -2.11 6.72 1.30
N SER A 91 -2.57 5.58 0.79
CA SER A 91 -3.91 5.47 0.18
C SER A 91 -5.03 5.60 1.22
N PHE A 92 -4.71 5.60 2.52
CA PHE A 92 -5.66 5.67 3.62
C PHE A 92 -5.54 6.99 4.39
N ASN A 93 -6.69 7.56 4.77
CA ASN A 93 -6.75 8.81 5.54
C ASN A 93 -6.21 8.70 6.97
N ASN A 94 -5.95 7.48 7.48
CA ASN A 94 -5.39 7.25 8.80
C ASN A 94 -4.33 6.15 8.73
N SER A 95 -3.08 6.56 8.53
CA SER A 95 -1.91 5.68 8.53
C SER A 95 -1.34 5.41 9.93
N GLY A 96 -2.08 5.75 11.00
CA GLY A 96 -1.74 5.39 12.38
C GLY A 96 -0.34 5.85 12.80
N ASP A 97 0.38 4.98 13.53
CA ASP A 97 1.73 5.22 14.06
C ASP A 97 2.85 5.02 13.02
N TRP A 98 2.54 5.14 11.72
CA TRP A 98 3.55 5.01 10.68
C TRP A 98 4.68 6.05 10.83
N ASP A 99 5.92 5.58 11.00
CA ASP A 99 7.10 6.44 10.90
C ASP A 99 7.40 6.73 9.42
N HIS A 100 6.56 7.57 8.82
CA HIS A 100 6.66 7.98 7.42
C HIS A 100 8.01 8.66 7.15
N LYS A 101 8.52 9.46 8.10
CA LYS A 101 9.80 10.16 7.95
C LYS A 101 10.94 9.17 7.77
N ARG A 102 11.01 8.12 8.60
CA ARG A 102 12.07 7.11 8.47
C ARG A 102 11.92 6.31 7.18
N THR A 103 10.69 6.03 6.75
CA THR A 103 10.43 5.39 5.45
C THR A 103 10.93 6.23 4.28
N LEU A 104 10.65 7.54 4.28
CA LEU A 104 11.10 8.47 3.26
C LEU A 104 12.63 8.61 3.25
N THR A 105 13.27 8.66 4.42
CA THR A 105 14.73 8.64 4.53
C THR A 105 15.31 7.35 3.94
N PHE A 106 14.77 6.19 4.32
CA PHE A 106 15.23 4.90 3.79
C PHE A 106 15.19 4.87 2.26
N LEU A 107 14.10 5.33 1.65
CA LEU A 107 13.95 5.37 0.19
C LEU A 107 14.89 6.39 -0.46
N ALA A 108 14.94 7.62 0.07
CA ALA A 108 15.78 8.69 -0.47
C ALA A 108 17.28 8.33 -0.45
N ASP A 109 17.73 7.66 0.60
CA ASP A 109 19.12 7.21 0.73
C ASP A 109 19.52 6.16 -0.31
N ARG A 110 18.56 5.58 -1.07
CA ARG A 110 18.83 4.59 -2.13
C ARG A 110 18.86 5.21 -3.52
N GLN A 111 18.68 6.52 -3.63
CA GLN A 111 18.81 7.22 -4.88
C GLN A 111 20.27 7.15 -5.36
N GLN A 112 20.45 6.73 -6.61
CA GLN A 112 21.75 6.68 -7.26
C GLN A 112 22.15 8.07 -7.79
N PRO A 113 23.43 8.30 -8.13
CA PRO A 113 23.89 9.59 -8.65
C PRO A 113 23.19 10.05 -9.94
N ASP A 114 22.63 9.12 -10.72
CA ASP A 114 21.84 9.40 -11.91
C ASP A 114 20.36 9.75 -11.61
N GLY A 115 19.99 9.77 -10.33
CA GLY A 115 18.63 10.03 -9.85
C GLY A 115 17.72 8.81 -9.83
N SER A 116 18.16 7.66 -10.36
CA SER A 116 17.40 6.41 -10.36
C SER A 116 17.44 5.71 -9.00
N PHE A 117 16.67 4.63 -8.87
CA PHE A 117 16.70 3.73 -7.71
C PHE A 117 17.19 2.32 -8.12
N GLY A 118 18.08 2.27 -9.11
CA GLY A 118 18.74 1.05 -9.60
C GLY A 118 18.03 0.33 -10.75
N ASN A 119 16.71 0.50 -10.92
CA ASN A 119 16.02 0.15 -12.16
C ASN A 119 14.69 0.90 -12.30
N LEU A 120 14.08 0.75 -13.47
CA LEU A 120 12.81 1.40 -13.84
C LEU A 120 11.69 1.10 -12.84
N LEU A 121 11.54 -0.15 -12.40
CA LEU A 121 10.42 -0.55 -11.56
C LEU A 121 10.55 0.03 -10.14
N ALA A 122 11.76 0.02 -9.58
CA ALA A 122 12.07 0.68 -8.32
C ALA A 122 11.78 2.18 -8.41
N THR A 123 12.30 2.84 -9.45
CA THR A 123 12.06 4.27 -9.68
C THR A 123 10.56 4.58 -9.83
N TYR A 124 9.83 3.76 -10.58
CA TYR A 124 8.39 3.92 -10.78
C TYR A 124 7.59 3.86 -9.48
N PHE A 125 7.90 2.92 -8.58
CA PHE A 125 7.17 2.81 -7.32
C PHE A 125 7.63 3.81 -6.25
N ILE A 126 8.89 4.26 -6.28
CA ILE A 126 9.43 5.15 -5.25
C ILE A 126 9.05 6.61 -5.49
N LEU A 127 9.04 7.07 -6.76
CA LEU A 127 8.79 8.48 -7.08
C LEU A 127 7.45 9.02 -6.54
N PRO A 128 6.31 8.31 -6.65
CA PRO A 128 5.07 8.76 -6.03
C PRO A 128 5.23 8.98 -4.53
N VAL A 129 5.85 8.04 -3.82
CA VAL A 129 6.03 8.10 -2.36
C VAL A 129 6.85 9.32 -1.96
N LEU A 130 7.96 9.59 -2.65
CA LEU A 130 8.80 10.77 -2.38
C LEU A 130 8.09 12.09 -2.70
N SER A 131 7.08 12.06 -3.58
CA SER A 131 6.22 13.22 -3.86
C SER A 131 5.02 13.34 -2.90
N GLY A 132 4.92 12.47 -1.89
CA GLY A 132 3.80 12.42 -0.96
C GLY A 132 2.51 11.88 -1.58
N ARG A 133 2.63 11.01 -2.59
CA ARG A 133 1.52 10.46 -3.37
C ARG A 133 1.55 8.93 -3.40
N SER A 134 0.40 8.36 -3.71
CA SER A 134 0.20 6.95 -4.03
C SER A 134 -0.21 6.79 -5.50
N LEU A 135 -0.40 5.55 -5.95
CA LEU A 135 -1.03 5.29 -7.25
C LEU A 135 -2.51 5.71 -7.30
N VAL A 136 -3.12 6.06 -6.17
CA VAL A 136 -4.56 6.38 -6.07
C VAL A 136 -4.80 7.89 -5.94
N HIS A 137 -3.87 8.66 -5.36
CA HIS A 137 -3.93 10.13 -5.22
C HIS A 137 -2.55 10.74 -4.91
#